data_AF-A0AAW0TLN8-F1
#
_entry.id   AF-A0AAW0TLN8-F1
#
_cell.length_a   1.000
_cell.length_b   1.000
_cell.length_c   1.000
_cell.angle_alpha   90.00
_cell.angle_beta   90.00
_cell.angle_gamma   90.00
#
_symmetry.space_group_name_H-M   'P 1'
#
loop_
_entity.id
_entity.type
_entity.pdbx_description
1 polymer ?
#
loop_
_entity_poly.entity_id
_entity_poly.type
_entity_poly.pdbx_seq_one_letter_code
_entity_poly.pdbx_strand_id
1 'polypeptide(L)'
;MLPLRRVSDVHSPRQDVEVILSSWWGCAGKRTTPHTSLLVRTSSTTCRMSRWLVAVVAVVVMLQVGPCCSLEARCPPQNGKDRYCQCITENVRSGSQITIKCDFQKKEDVDLTENLYPFAKSKALSASVRVSNATSVRVTQGFLEEWLKILSVGLDLWNCGTVTLSSAPHIYRHLSHSFSTFIGIGLVGCQVPEVPANLLRDRFTASLLIKHSQVGIVRRGVLNAVFKVRYIVLEDSLVDKVEGPVAAEGSFLLSQRDVHRWNGLVLNNVTIHSLGPGSFNLTHKASKRENTHKVEVKDCLVSQVGRGGITAQGDVAVTIKNNIFKNLEDGALKISVSRDLKFQGNLVQAAGEASLQGIQCQNLTEMDTNMIYITLDKNRTELLDELSFNPFSASCGLSQMFKVVNVDVPLTTIVFSHSTWVLLAILLLLVLAAGGILYRWRENNKLQNQSQNNFHSYNGVSSSAQYQANQQEVNMVQSNVSNRACDRTTL
;
A
#
# COMPACT_ATOMS: atom_id res chain seq x y z
N MET A 1 -25.35 30.67 50.38
CA MET A 1 -26.74 31.17 50.35
C MET A 1 -27.63 30.12 49.72
N LEU A 2 -28.74 29.78 50.39
CA LEU A 2 -29.94 29.15 49.82
C LEU A 2 -30.88 30.26 49.28
N PRO A 3 -32.02 29.95 48.64
CA PRO A 3 -32.35 28.85 47.71
C PRO A 3 -33.10 29.37 46.44
N LEU A 4 -33.61 28.48 45.58
CA LEU A 4 -35.07 28.39 45.34
C LEU A 4 -35.47 27.16 44.49
N ARG A 5 -36.59 26.53 44.85
CA ARG A 5 -37.26 25.44 44.12
C ARG A 5 -38.27 26.00 43.11
N ARG A 6 -38.60 25.22 42.07
CA ARG A 6 -40.00 24.81 41.84
C ARG A 6 -40.11 23.46 41.13
N VAL A 7 -40.99 22.63 41.66
CA VAL A 7 -41.55 21.39 41.10
C VAL A 7 -43.07 21.51 41.29
N SER A 8 -43.85 20.90 40.40
CA SER A 8 -45.29 20.51 40.46
C SER A 8 -45.96 20.86 39.11
N ASP A 9 -46.93 20.12 38.56
CA ASP A 9 -47.26 18.67 38.47
C ASP A 9 -48.60 18.59 37.67
N VAL A 10 -49.17 17.38 37.43
CA VAL A 10 -50.61 17.14 37.04
C VAL A 10 -50.97 17.46 35.56
N HIS A 11 -51.63 16.62 34.72
CA HIS A 11 -52.30 15.30 34.87
C HIS A 11 -52.32 14.41 33.57
N SER A 12 -52.90 13.21 33.72
CA SER A 12 -53.07 12.05 32.79
C SER A 12 -54.33 12.19 31.85
N PRO A 13 -54.88 11.19 31.08
CA PRO A 13 -54.52 9.75 30.92
C PRO A 13 -54.67 9.05 29.52
N ARG A 14 -54.20 7.78 29.47
CA ARG A 14 -54.69 6.57 28.73
C ARG A 14 -55.09 6.59 27.24
N GLN A 15 -54.56 5.61 26.50
CA GLN A 15 -55.39 4.54 25.89
C GLN A 15 -54.59 3.23 25.67
N ASP A 16 -55.29 2.10 25.79
CA ASP A 16 -54.77 0.71 25.73
C ASP A 16 -55.01 0.05 24.33
N VAL A 17 -54.89 -1.30 24.27
CA VAL A 17 -55.13 -2.23 23.13
C VAL A 17 -53.90 -2.40 22.20
N GLU A 18 -53.08 -3.46 22.20
CA GLU A 18 -53.26 -4.94 22.30
C GLU A 18 -53.58 -5.63 20.95
N VAL A 19 -53.23 -6.93 20.79
CA VAL A 19 -53.68 -7.89 19.73
C VAL A 19 -53.07 -7.67 18.31
N ILE A 20 -52.55 -8.62 17.49
CA ILE A 20 -52.29 -10.10 17.50
C ILE A 20 -51.17 -10.35 16.42
N LEU A 21 -50.08 -11.13 16.61
CA LEU A 21 -49.87 -12.61 16.57
C LEU A 21 -49.65 -13.24 15.17
N SER A 22 -48.96 -14.41 15.15
CA SER A 22 -48.64 -15.36 14.04
C SER A 22 -47.49 -14.98 13.08
N SER A 23 -46.62 -15.88 12.60
CA SER A 23 -46.25 -17.28 12.96
C SER A 23 -44.92 -17.64 12.22
N TRP A 24 -43.91 -18.29 12.83
CA TRP A 24 -43.63 -19.76 12.80
C TRP A 24 -43.78 -20.38 11.39
N TRP A 25 -42.87 -21.20 10.83
CA TRP A 25 -42.13 -22.40 11.32
C TRP A 25 -40.61 -22.32 10.96
N GLY A 26 -39.67 -23.26 11.20
CA GLY A 26 -39.69 -24.66 11.61
C GLY A 26 -39.62 -25.65 10.42
N CYS A 27 -38.87 -26.77 10.42
CA CYS A 27 -37.86 -27.30 11.36
C CYS A 27 -36.89 -28.28 10.64
N ALA A 28 -35.86 -28.74 11.37
CA ALA A 28 -34.90 -29.84 11.12
C ALA A 28 -35.15 -30.90 10.00
N GLY A 29 -34.06 -31.37 9.38
CA GLY A 29 -34.04 -32.60 8.56
C GLY A 29 -32.64 -33.23 8.37
N LYS A 30 -32.44 -34.47 8.87
CA LYS A 30 -31.26 -35.33 8.67
C LYS A 30 -31.66 -36.62 7.93
N ARG A 31 -30.89 -37.07 6.92
CA ARG A 31 -30.74 -38.44 6.34
C ARG A 31 -29.64 -38.32 5.25
N THR A 32 -28.51 -39.04 5.17
CA THR A 32 -28.22 -40.51 5.06
C THR A 32 -28.94 -41.14 3.85
N THR A 33 -28.29 -41.54 2.74
CA THR A 33 -27.41 -42.73 2.53
C THR A 33 -26.94 -42.75 1.02
N PRO A 34 -26.53 -43.86 0.36
CA PRO A 34 -25.24 -44.59 0.44
C PRO A 34 -24.53 -44.85 -0.94
N HIS A 35 -23.39 -45.58 -0.91
CA HIS A 35 -22.64 -46.18 -2.06
C HIS A 35 -21.98 -45.18 -3.07
N THR A 36 -20.95 -45.53 -3.87
CA THR A 36 -20.36 -46.83 -4.21
C THR A 36 -18.84 -46.69 -4.42
N SER A 37 -18.04 -47.67 -3.96
CA SER A 37 -16.62 -47.80 -4.33
C SER A 37 -16.49 -48.48 -5.69
N LEU A 38 -15.86 -47.80 -6.67
CA LEU A 38 -15.64 -48.37 -8.00
C LEU A 38 -14.15 -48.34 -8.36
N LEU A 39 -13.51 -49.51 -8.22
CA LEU A 39 -12.14 -49.78 -8.63
C LEU A 39 -12.06 -49.85 -10.16
N VAL A 40 -11.58 -48.79 -10.81
CA VAL A 40 -11.16 -48.86 -12.22
C VAL A 40 -9.64 -48.77 -12.27
N ARG A 41 -9.02 -49.93 -12.45
CA ARG A 41 -7.58 -50.07 -12.71
C ARG A 41 -7.36 -50.24 -14.20
N THR A 42 -7.26 -49.13 -14.94
CA THR A 42 -6.84 -49.14 -16.35
C THR A 42 -5.49 -48.47 -16.52
N SER A 43 -4.65 -49.09 -17.33
CA SER A 43 -3.22 -48.80 -17.44
C SER A 43 -2.90 -47.75 -18.52
N SER A 44 -1.82 -47.01 -18.25
CA SER A 44 -0.81 -46.55 -19.22
C SER A 44 -1.19 -45.59 -20.38
N THR A 45 -0.42 -44.48 -20.42
CA THR A 45 0.16 -43.87 -21.63
C THR A 45 -0.71 -43.08 -22.62
N THR A 46 -1.69 -42.29 -22.16
CA THR A 46 -2.16 -41.09 -22.90
C THR A 46 -2.35 -39.83 -22.03
N CYS A 47 -2.33 -39.94 -20.70
CA CYS A 47 -2.80 -38.88 -19.78
C CYS A 47 -1.81 -37.73 -19.48
N ARG A 48 -0.90 -37.38 -20.41
CA ARG A 48 0.01 -36.22 -20.24
C ARG A 48 -0.42 -34.96 -21.00
N MET A 49 -1.05 -35.07 -22.18
CA MET A 49 -1.53 -33.87 -22.90
C MET A 49 -2.84 -33.31 -22.33
N SER A 50 -3.72 -34.15 -21.77
CA SER A 50 -4.99 -33.70 -21.18
C SER A 50 -4.81 -32.79 -19.96
N ARG A 51 -3.77 -33.02 -19.14
CA ARG A 51 -3.51 -32.20 -17.94
C ARG A 51 -3.08 -30.77 -18.28
N TRP A 52 -2.32 -30.58 -19.35
CA TRP A 52 -1.99 -29.23 -19.85
C TRP A 52 -3.22 -28.53 -20.41
N LEU A 53 -4.07 -29.23 -21.16
CA LEU A 53 -5.30 -28.63 -21.68
C LEU A 53 -6.25 -28.22 -20.55
N VAL A 54 -6.44 -29.06 -19.53
CA VAL A 54 -7.26 -28.75 -18.35
C VAL A 54 -6.65 -27.61 -17.52
N ALA A 55 -5.32 -27.55 -17.36
CA ALA A 55 -4.67 -26.43 -16.69
C ALA A 55 -4.82 -25.11 -17.46
N VAL A 56 -4.65 -25.13 -18.79
CA VAL A 56 -4.83 -23.94 -19.64
C VAL A 56 -6.30 -23.50 -19.65
N VAL A 57 -7.26 -24.42 -19.75
CA VAL A 57 -8.69 -24.09 -19.65
C VAL A 57 -9.04 -23.57 -18.26
N ALA A 58 -8.48 -24.13 -17.18
CA ALA A 58 -8.69 -23.60 -15.83
C ALA A 58 -8.10 -22.18 -15.67
N VAL A 59 -6.92 -21.90 -16.24
CA VAL A 59 -6.33 -20.56 -16.27
C VAL A 59 -7.17 -19.60 -17.11
N VAL A 60 -7.66 -20.01 -18.28
CA VAL A 60 -8.53 -19.19 -19.14
C VAL A 60 -9.89 -18.94 -18.50
N VAL A 61 -10.48 -19.92 -17.80
CA VAL A 61 -11.76 -19.75 -17.07
C VAL A 61 -11.57 -18.87 -15.83
N MET A 62 -10.45 -19.00 -15.10
CA MET A 62 -10.09 -18.06 -14.02
C MET A 62 -9.86 -16.63 -14.55
N LEU A 63 -9.31 -16.48 -15.76
CA LEU A 63 -9.18 -15.18 -16.46
C LEU A 63 -10.50 -14.68 -17.08
N GLN A 64 -11.53 -15.53 -17.17
CA GLN A 64 -12.87 -15.20 -17.68
C GLN A 64 -13.92 -14.99 -16.58
N VAL A 65 -13.55 -15.11 -15.30
CA VAL A 65 -14.30 -14.46 -14.22
C VAL A 65 -14.05 -12.95 -14.34
N GLY A 66 -14.76 -12.33 -15.28
CA GLY A 66 -14.76 -10.87 -15.43
C GLY A 66 -15.14 -10.22 -14.11
N PRO A 67 -14.60 -9.01 -13.80
CA PRO A 67 -14.90 -8.33 -12.56
C PRO A 67 -16.42 -8.16 -12.44
N CYS A 68 -17.02 -8.89 -11.50
CA CYS A 68 -18.39 -8.65 -11.08
C CYS A 68 -18.47 -7.18 -10.64
N CYS A 69 -19.53 -6.50 -11.05
CA CYS A 69 -19.55 -5.03 -11.11
C CYS A 69 -19.13 -4.38 -9.79
N SER A 70 -17.90 -3.84 -9.76
CA SER A 70 -17.41 -3.03 -8.65
C SER A 70 -18.32 -1.81 -8.47
N LEU A 71 -18.76 -1.59 -7.25
CA LEU A 71 -19.65 -0.52 -6.87
C LEU A 71 -18.84 0.76 -6.67
N GLU A 72 -19.07 1.76 -7.51
CA GLU A 72 -18.51 3.09 -7.28
C GLU A 72 -19.17 3.73 -6.06
N ALA A 73 -18.40 3.97 -5.00
CA ALA A 73 -18.91 4.64 -3.81
C ALA A 73 -19.23 6.11 -4.10
N ARG A 74 -20.43 6.56 -3.74
CA ARG A 74 -20.90 7.93 -3.98
C ARG A 74 -21.61 8.48 -2.74
N CYS A 75 -21.33 9.73 -2.39
CA CYS A 75 -22.17 10.46 -1.46
C CYS A 75 -23.52 10.78 -2.11
N PRO A 76 -24.65 10.57 -1.42
CA PRO A 76 -25.94 11.01 -1.92
C PRO A 76 -25.97 12.55 -2.02
N PRO A 77 -26.65 13.13 -3.03
CA PRO A 77 -26.96 14.56 -3.02
C PRO A 77 -27.80 14.90 -1.79
N GLN A 78 -27.77 16.16 -1.35
CA GLN A 78 -28.42 16.60 -0.11
C GLN A 78 -29.88 16.11 -0.03
N ASN A 79 -30.23 15.48 1.11
CA ASN A 79 -31.50 14.78 1.42
C ASN A 79 -31.70 13.38 0.80
N GLY A 80 -30.78 12.87 -0.02
CA GLY A 80 -30.77 11.46 -0.41
C GLY A 80 -30.28 10.54 0.71
N LYS A 81 -30.92 9.37 0.88
CA LYS A 81 -30.34 8.25 1.62
C LYS A 81 -29.66 7.31 0.62
N ASP A 82 -28.34 7.32 0.57
CA ASP A 82 -27.62 6.17 0.01
C ASP A 82 -27.70 5.00 0.99
N ARG A 83 -27.65 3.78 0.47
CA ARG A 83 -27.73 2.54 1.26
C ARG A 83 -26.49 2.31 2.12
N TYR A 84 -25.34 2.80 1.67
CA TYR A 84 -24.04 2.46 2.23
C TYR A 84 -23.31 3.67 2.84
N CYS A 85 -23.35 4.84 2.19
CA CYS A 85 -22.60 6.03 2.57
C CYS A 85 -23.45 7.12 3.25
N GLN A 86 -22.94 7.62 4.39
CA GLN A 86 -23.41 8.83 5.08
C GLN A 86 -22.36 9.94 4.93
N CYS A 87 -22.78 11.10 4.45
CA CYS A 87 -21.88 12.22 4.16
C CYS A 87 -22.37 13.48 4.89
N ILE A 88 -21.58 13.94 5.85
CA ILE A 88 -21.93 15.03 6.76
C ILE A 88 -20.93 16.17 6.56
N THR A 89 -21.43 17.39 6.39
CA THR A 89 -20.61 18.60 6.33
C THR A 89 -20.98 19.49 7.51
N GLU A 90 -20.05 19.70 8.43
CA GLU A 90 -20.24 20.45 9.66
C GLU A 90 -19.38 21.72 9.66
N ASN A 91 -19.88 22.79 10.29
CA ASN A 91 -19.09 24.00 10.56
C ASN A 91 -18.44 23.88 11.94
N VAL A 92 -17.12 23.68 11.96
CA VAL A 92 -16.31 23.71 13.18
C VAL A 92 -15.66 25.08 13.36
N ARG A 93 -15.13 25.35 14.56
CA ARG A 93 -14.52 26.66 14.92
C ARG A 93 -13.44 27.17 13.95
N SER A 94 -12.78 26.26 13.22
CA SER A 94 -11.70 26.59 12.29
C SER A 94 -12.16 26.70 10.82
N GLY A 95 -13.37 26.29 10.46
CA GLY A 95 -13.86 26.20 9.08
C GLY A 95 -14.86 25.05 8.91
N SER A 96 -15.22 24.68 7.67
CA SER A 96 -16.04 23.49 7.45
C SER A 96 -15.21 22.21 7.42
N GLN A 97 -15.81 21.11 7.89
CA GLN A 97 -15.26 19.76 7.91
C GLN A 97 -16.23 18.80 7.20
N ILE A 98 -15.71 17.96 6.33
CA ILE A 98 -16.45 16.84 5.71
C ILE A 98 -16.14 15.56 6.48
N THR A 99 -17.17 14.77 6.77
CA THR A 99 -17.05 13.41 7.29
C THR A 99 -17.90 12.47 6.44
N ILE A 100 -17.25 11.53 5.76
CA ILE A 100 -17.88 10.49 4.94
C ILE A 100 -17.66 9.15 5.65
N LYS A 101 -18.74 8.39 5.88
CA LYS A 101 -18.71 7.05 6.47
C LYS A 101 -19.53 6.11 5.60
N CYS A 102 -18.88 5.09 5.04
CA CYS A 102 -19.54 4.07 4.22
C CYS A 102 -19.38 2.69 4.86
N ASP A 103 -20.46 1.90 4.94
CA ASP A 103 -20.45 0.50 5.41
C ASP A 103 -21.11 -0.41 4.38
N PHE A 104 -20.33 -1.31 3.79
CA PHE A 104 -20.75 -2.18 2.68
C PHE A 104 -21.11 -3.62 3.12
N GLN A 105 -21.20 -3.89 4.44
CA GLN A 105 -21.76 -5.12 5.02
C GLN A 105 -21.15 -6.46 4.52
N LYS A 106 -19.90 -6.43 4.03
CA LYS A 106 -19.14 -7.52 3.40
C LYS A 106 -19.81 -8.13 2.16
N LYS A 107 -20.45 -7.30 1.34
CA LYS A 107 -21.18 -7.72 0.13
C LYS A 107 -20.59 -7.16 -1.15
N GLU A 108 -20.15 -5.91 -1.13
CA GLU A 108 -19.74 -5.18 -2.33
C GLU A 108 -18.22 -5.11 -2.47
N ASP A 109 -17.73 -5.27 -3.70
CA ASP A 109 -16.42 -4.75 -4.13
C ASP A 109 -16.57 -3.26 -4.47
N VAL A 110 -15.64 -2.41 -4.04
CA VAL A 110 -15.85 -0.96 -4.02
C VAL A 110 -14.72 -0.18 -4.66
N ASP A 111 -15.05 0.68 -5.64
CA ASP A 111 -14.14 1.70 -6.17
C ASP A 111 -14.36 3.03 -5.42
N LEU A 112 -13.28 3.59 -4.86
CA LEU A 112 -13.25 5.00 -4.45
C LEU A 112 -12.67 5.82 -5.60
N THR A 113 -13.52 6.65 -6.21
CA THR A 113 -13.19 7.51 -7.36
C THR A 113 -13.35 9.00 -7.03
N GLU A 114 -13.03 9.86 -7.98
CA GLU A 114 -13.33 11.29 -7.99
C GLU A 114 -14.82 11.60 -7.78
N ASN A 115 -15.72 10.65 -8.06
CA ASN A 115 -17.17 10.82 -7.93
C ASN A 115 -17.69 10.58 -6.50
N LEU A 116 -16.84 10.15 -5.55
CA LEU A 116 -17.27 9.94 -4.16
C LEU A 116 -17.87 11.22 -3.57
N TYR A 117 -17.17 12.35 -3.71
CA TYR A 117 -17.60 13.65 -3.23
C TYR A 117 -16.85 14.77 -3.98
N PRO A 118 -17.49 15.89 -4.36
CA PRO A 118 -16.84 16.98 -5.09
C PRO A 118 -15.93 17.83 -4.19
N PHE A 119 -14.82 17.26 -3.74
CA PHE A 119 -13.88 17.87 -2.80
C PHE A 119 -13.33 19.20 -3.30
N ALA A 120 -12.96 19.31 -4.58
CA ALA A 120 -12.45 20.55 -5.19
C ALA A 120 -13.44 21.73 -5.11
N LYS A 121 -14.75 21.46 -5.09
CA LYS A 121 -15.82 22.47 -5.03
C LYS A 121 -16.21 22.82 -3.59
N SER A 122 -15.68 22.10 -2.60
CA SER A 122 -15.96 22.34 -1.20
C SER A 122 -15.13 23.50 -0.62
N LYS A 123 -15.72 24.23 0.33
CA LYS A 123 -15.00 25.22 1.16
C LYS A 123 -14.41 24.60 2.44
N ALA A 124 -14.41 23.27 2.55
CA ALA A 124 -13.92 22.55 3.72
C ALA A 124 -12.40 22.63 3.86
N LEU A 125 -11.94 22.85 5.09
CA LEU A 125 -10.51 22.81 5.43
C LEU A 125 -10.06 21.39 5.79
N SER A 126 -10.99 20.52 6.17
CA SER A 126 -10.69 19.12 6.47
C SER A 126 -11.73 18.13 5.94
N ALA A 127 -11.26 16.93 5.61
CA ALA A 127 -12.09 15.83 5.14
C ALA A 127 -11.62 14.49 5.73
N SER A 128 -12.54 13.75 6.34
CA SER A 128 -12.31 12.39 6.79
C SER A 128 -13.22 11.45 6.00
N VAL A 129 -12.64 10.41 5.41
CA VAL A 129 -13.35 9.33 4.71
C VAL A 129 -13.10 8.04 5.48
N ARG A 130 -14.17 7.33 5.84
CA ARG A 130 -14.08 5.97 6.39
C ARG A 130 -14.89 5.02 5.54
N VAL A 131 -14.25 3.95 5.09
CA VAL A 131 -14.91 2.81 4.46
C VAL A 131 -14.80 1.63 5.41
N SER A 132 -15.89 0.88 5.56
CA SER A 132 -15.96 -0.26 6.46
C SER A 132 -16.63 -1.45 5.78
N ASN A 133 -16.16 -2.65 6.12
CA ASN A 133 -16.76 -3.92 5.74
C ASN A 133 -17.00 -4.05 4.22
N ALA A 134 -16.05 -3.73 3.35
CA ALA A 134 -16.14 -4.03 1.92
C ALA A 134 -15.48 -5.38 1.59
N THR A 135 -15.94 -6.07 0.56
CA THR A 135 -15.30 -7.31 0.07
C THR A 135 -13.91 -7.00 -0.51
N SER A 136 -13.81 -5.93 -1.29
CA SER A 136 -12.56 -5.27 -1.64
C SER A 136 -12.75 -3.75 -1.75
N VAL A 137 -11.65 -3.01 -1.67
CA VAL A 137 -11.63 -1.55 -1.92
C VAL A 137 -10.49 -1.22 -2.85
N ARG A 138 -10.78 -0.51 -3.94
CA ARG A 138 -9.77 0.10 -4.81
C ARG A 138 -9.80 1.61 -4.64
N VAL A 139 -8.71 2.16 -4.11
CA VAL A 139 -8.49 3.60 -3.99
C VAL A 139 -7.84 4.07 -5.29
N THR A 140 -8.60 4.72 -6.18
CA THR A 140 -8.09 5.16 -7.48
C THR A 140 -7.25 6.43 -7.37
N GLN A 141 -6.48 6.71 -8.43
CA GLN A 141 -5.75 7.97 -8.56
C GLN A 141 -6.71 9.18 -8.58
N GLY A 142 -7.86 9.08 -9.28
CA GLY A 142 -8.84 10.16 -9.38
C GLY A 142 -9.46 10.55 -8.04
N PHE A 143 -9.72 9.57 -7.16
CA PHE A 143 -10.09 9.87 -5.76
C PHE A 143 -9.00 10.67 -5.05
N LEU A 144 -7.74 10.23 -5.14
CA LEU A 144 -6.63 10.92 -4.49
C LEU A 144 -6.45 12.34 -5.04
N GLU A 145 -6.63 12.56 -6.35
CA GLU A 145 -6.58 13.89 -6.98
C GLU A 145 -7.62 14.86 -6.40
N GLU A 146 -8.87 14.43 -6.23
CA GLU A 146 -9.91 15.26 -5.62
C GLU A 146 -9.71 15.41 -4.11
N TRP A 147 -9.52 14.31 -3.39
CA TRP A 147 -9.40 14.27 -1.93
C TRP A 147 -8.25 15.14 -1.41
N LEU A 148 -7.08 15.07 -2.05
CA LEU A 148 -5.91 15.88 -1.71
C LEU A 148 -6.06 17.38 -2.06
N LYS A 149 -7.18 17.81 -2.65
CA LYS A 149 -7.51 19.24 -2.76
C LYS A 149 -8.01 19.82 -1.43
N ILE A 150 -8.30 19.01 -0.40
CA ILE A 150 -8.58 19.50 0.96
C ILE A 150 -7.27 19.66 1.75
N LEU A 151 -7.18 20.68 2.63
CA LEU A 151 -5.93 21.02 3.34
C LEU A 151 -5.50 19.92 4.33
N SER A 152 -6.44 19.39 5.12
CA SER A 152 -6.16 18.34 6.11
C SER A 152 -7.06 17.13 5.89
N VAL A 153 -6.47 15.95 5.65
CA VAL A 153 -7.25 14.79 5.21
C VAL A 153 -6.94 13.49 5.96
N GLY A 154 -7.95 12.63 6.11
CA GLY A 154 -7.82 11.30 6.70
C GLY A 154 -8.64 10.26 5.93
N LEU A 155 -8.06 9.08 5.67
CA LEU A 155 -8.73 7.94 5.05
C LEU A 155 -8.56 6.70 5.93
N ASP A 156 -9.66 6.16 6.44
CA ASP A 156 -9.72 4.94 7.24
C ASP A 156 -10.38 3.81 6.43
N LEU A 157 -9.70 2.68 6.25
CA LEU A 157 -10.23 1.46 5.64
C LEU A 157 -10.28 0.36 6.70
N TRP A 158 -11.48 -0.07 7.10
CA TRP A 158 -11.73 -0.89 8.28
C TRP A 158 -12.45 -2.21 7.92
N ASN A 159 -11.86 -3.36 8.27
CA ASN A 159 -12.37 -4.71 8.02
C ASN A 159 -12.76 -4.95 6.56
N CYS A 160 -12.05 -4.32 5.63
CA CYS A 160 -12.17 -4.58 4.19
C CYS A 160 -11.36 -5.84 3.84
N GLY A 161 -11.76 -6.61 2.84
CA GLY A 161 -10.97 -7.75 2.36
C GLY A 161 -9.69 -7.29 1.65
N THR A 162 -9.68 -7.32 0.32
CA THR A 162 -8.51 -6.86 -0.46
C THR A 162 -8.56 -5.35 -0.66
N VAL A 163 -7.50 -4.63 -0.31
CA VAL A 163 -7.34 -3.19 -0.53
C VAL A 163 -6.24 -2.92 -1.55
N THR A 164 -6.60 -2.28 -2.67
CA THR A 164 -5.66 -1.80 -3.68
C THR A 164 -5.51 -0.28 -3.55
N LEU A 165 -4.28 0.20 -3.41
CA LEU A 165 -3.97 1.63 -3.27
C LEU A 165 -3.24 2.14 -4.51
N SER A 166 -3.66 3.30 -5.04
CA SER A 166 -2.91 4.02 -6.07
C SER A 166 -1.87 4.96 -5.44
N SER A 167 -0.79 5.26 -6.17
CA SER A 167 0.09 6.38 -5.80
C SER A 167 -0.65 7.71 -5.93
N ALA A 168 -0.39 8.65 -5.00
CA ALA A 168 -0.94 9.99 -5.14
C ALA A 168 -0.12 10.83 -6.15
N PRO A 169 -0.78 11.49 -7.12
CA PRO A 169 -0.12 12.35 -8.08
C PRO A 169 0.31 13.67 -7.43
N HIS A 170 1.23 14.38 -8.07
CA HIS A 170 1.68 15.66 -7.55
C HIS A 170 0.61 16.73 -7.72
N ILE A 171 0.28 17.42 -6.64
CA ILE A 171 -0.67 18.52 -6.65
C ILE A 171 0.11 19.80 -6.44
N TYR A 172 0.33 20.52 -7.54
CA TYR A 172 0.90 21.87 -7.53
C TYR A 172 0.08 22.78 -6.61
N ARG A 173 0.63 23.03 -5.43
CA ARG A 173 0.13 24.05 -4.51
C ARG A 173 1.32 24.83 -3.99
N HIS A 174 1.22 26.15 -4.11
CA HIS A 174 1.95 27.08 -3.25
C HIS A 174 1.34 27.03 -1.83
N LEU A 175 1.43 25.86 -1.17
CA LEU A 175 1.19 25.77 0.27
C LEU A 175 2.29 26.57 0.95
N SER A 176 1.98 27.78 1.40
CA SER A 176 2.91 28.50 2.25
C SER A 176 3.16 27.66 3.51
N HIS A 177 4.42 27.62 3.96
CA HIS A 177 4.83 26.85 5.14
C HIS A 177 4.10 27.26 6.44
N SER A 178 3.33 28.35 6.41
CA SER A 178 2.50 28.88 7.50
C SER A 178 1.27 28.01 7.82
N PHE A 179 0.78 27.17 6.90
CA PHE A 179 -0.39 26.32 7.16
C PHE A 179 0.01 24.90 7.56
N SER A 180 -0.34 24.50 8.78
CA SER A 180 -0.12 23.15 9.31
C SER A 180 -1.12 22.15 8.71
N THR A 181 -0.86 21.72 7.47
CA THR A 181 -1.66 20.74 6.72
C THR A 181 -1.37 19.30 7.15
N PHE A 182 -2.36 18.41 7.00
CA PHE A 182 -2.30 17.02 7.47
C PHE A 182 -2.71 16.01 6.40
N ILE A 183 -2.13 14.80 6.45
CA ILE A 183 -2.60 13.61 5.75
C ILE A 183 -2.45 12.37 6.64
N GLY A 184 -3.46 11.50 6.67
CA GLY A 184 -3.40 10.25 7.41
C GLY A 184 -4.10 9.12 6.66
N ILE A 185 -3.53 7.92 6.70
CA ILE A 185 -4.18 6.69 6.23
C ILE A 185 -4.15 5.64 7.33
N GLY A 186 -5.32 5.03 7.60
CA GLY A 186 -5.50 3.90 8.49
C GLY A 186 -5.97 2.66 7.73
N LEU A 187 -5.23 1.56 7.86
CA LEU A 187 -5.52 0.24 7.31
C LEU A 187 -5.75 -0.69 8.49
N VAL A 188 -7.00 -1.09 8.74
CA VAL A 188 -7.39 -1.85 9.94
C VAL A 188 -8.15 -3.11 9.53
N GLY A 189 -7.63 -4.29 9.81
CA GLY A 189 -8.30 -5.55 9.45
C GLY A 189 -8.32 -5.86 7.95
N CYS A 190 -7.29 -5.44 7.20
CA CYS A 190 -7.26 -5.47 5.72
C CYS A 190 -6.15 -6.36 5.16
N GLN A 191 -6.34 -6.88 3.93
CA GLN A 191 -5.28 -7.46 3.11
C GLN A 191 -4.84 -6.43 2.05
N VAL A 192 -3.57 -6.02 2.06
CA VAL A 192 -3.06 -4.93 1.23
C VAL A 192 -1.83 -5.42 0.45
N PRO A 193 -1.94 -5.75 -0.84
CA PRO A 193 -0.81 -6.26 -1.62
C PRO A 193 0.37 -5.27 -1.65
N GLU A 194 0.07 -3.98 -1.76
CA GLU A 194 1.07 -2.91 -1.82
C GLU A 194 0.58 -1.61 -1.16
N VAL A 195 1.46 -1.00 -0.35
CA VAL A 195 1.37 0.41 0.06
C VAL A 195 2.35 1.17 -0.84
N PRO A 196 1.86 1.91 -1.86
CA PRO A 196 2.69 2.43 -2.94
C PRO A 196 3.51 3.66 -2.51
N ALA A 197 4.54 3.96 -3.30
CA ALA A 197 5.30 5.19 -3.18
C ALA A 197 4.41 6.42 -3.39
N ASN A 198 4.79 7.56 -2.82
CA ASN A 198 4.11 8.84 -2.89
C ASN A 198 2.67 8.88 -2.34
N LEU A 199 2.18 7.84 -1.68
CA LEU A 199 0.80 7.77 -1.16
C LEU A 199 0.48 8.92 -0.19
N LEU A 200 1.43 9.29 0.66
CA LEU A 200 1.30 10.32 1.69
C LEU A 200 2.21 11.50 1.34
N ARG A 201 1.68 12.52 0.63
CA ARG A 201 2.52 13.55 0.00
C ARG A 201 2.04 14.99 0.13
N ASP A 202 2.98 15.92 -0.11
CA ASP A 202 2.76 17.36 -0.24
C ASP A 202 2.00 17.96 0.97
N ARG A 203 2.48 17.68 2.19
CA ARG A 203 1.83 18.07 3.46
C ARG A 203 2.81 18.40 4.59
N PHE A 204 2.41 19.28 5.50
CA PHE A 204 3.23 19.61 6.66
C PHE A 204 3.34 18.45 7.66
N THR A 205 2.31 17.61 7.79
CA THR A 205 2.34 16.44 8.67
C THR A 205 1.64 15.23 8.07
N ALA A 206 2.26 14.04 8.19
CA ALA A 206 1.67 12.77 7.76
C ALA A 206 1.43 11.79 8.93
N SER A 207 0.64 10.74 8.69
CA SER A 207 0.42 9.61 9.59
C SER A 207 0.09 8.33 8.84
N LEU A 208 0.57 7.19 9.35
CA LEU A 208 0.25 5.86 8.84
C LEU A 208 -0.11 4.94 10.01
N LEU A 209 -1.27 4.29 9.92
CA LEU A 209 -1.71 3.23 10.83
C LEU A 209 -1.96 1.96 10.02
N ILE A 210 -1.34 0.85 10.43
CA ILE A 210 -1.57 -0.50 9.92
C ILE A 210 -1.85 -1.36 11.16
N LYS A 211 -3.08 -1.86 11.30
CA LYS A 211 -3.48 -2.68 12.45
C LYS A 211 -4.27 -3.92 12.04
N HIS A 212 -4.06 -5.06 12.69
CA HIS A 212 -4.74 -6.34 12.36
C HIS A 212 -4.70 -6.70 10.87
N SER A 213 -3.66 -6.28 10.14
CA SER A 213 -3.65 -6.29 8.67
C SER A 213 -2.49 -7.13 8.13
N GLN A 214 -2.67 -7.65 6.92
CA GLN A 214 -1.61 -8.28 6.15
C GLN A 214 -1.21 -7.36 5.01
N VAL A 215 0.05 -6.92 5.00
CA VAL A 215 0.63 -6.09 3.95
C VAL A 215 1.68 -6.89 3.20
N GLY A 216 1.66 -6.86 1.87
CA GLY A 216 2.75 -7.36 1.05
C GLY A 216 3.94 -6.39 1.16
N ILE A 217 4.00 -5.41 0.25
CA ILE A 217 5.13 -4.48 0.16
C ILE A 217 4.74 -3.08 0.63
N VAL A 218 5.52 -2.51 1.55
CA VAL A 218 5.58 -1.07 1.82
C VAL A 218 6.74 -0.50 1.01
N ARG A 219 6.41 0.27 -0.04
CA ARG A 219 7.40 0.79 -0.99
C ARG A 219 8.33 1.84 -0.37
N ARG A 220 9.46 2.09 -1.02
CA ARG A 220 10.29 3.27 -0.75
C ARG A 220 9.50 4.56 -0.99
N GLY A 221 9.63 5.54 -0.09
CA GLY A 221 9.06 6.88 -0.28
C GLY A 221 7.53 6.94 -0.25
N VAL A 222 6.87 6.14 0.60
CA VAL A 222 5.43 6.32 0.91
C VAL A 222 5.15 7.75 1.37
N LEU A 223 6.05 8.31 2.18
CA LEU A 223 6.08 9.72 2.57
C LEU A 223 6.94 10.50 1.58
N ASN A 224 6.42 11.56 0.96
CA ASN A 224 7.18 12.42 0.04
C ASN A 224 6.76 13.89 0.16
N ALA A 225 7.70 14.83 0.29
CA ALA A 225 7.43 16.22 0.60
C ALA A 225 6.60 16.37 1.89
N VAL A 226 6.99 15.60 2.91
CA VAL A 226 6.35 15.56 4.23
C VAL A 226 7.29 16.14 5.28
N PHE A 227 6.91 17.29 5.85
CA PHE A 227 7.78 18.02 6.79
C PHE A 227 7.95 17.33 8.15
N LYS A 228 6.89 16.68 8.64
CA LYS A 228 6.87 15.95 9.92
C LYS A 228 5.99 14.70 9.84
N VAL A 229 6.34 13.66 10.57
CA VAL A 229 5.52 12.48 10.81
C VAL A 229 4.93 12.58 12.20
N ARG A 230 3.62 12.40 12.35
CA ARG A 230 3.00 12.39 13.68
C ARG A 230 3.10 11.00 14.32
N TYR A 231 2.69 9.99 13.56
CA TYR A 231 2.92 8.60 13.93
C TYR A 231 3.06 7.69 12.71
N ILE A 232 3.82 6.63 12.90
CA ILE A 232 3.77 5.41 12.08
C ILE A 232 3.51 4.28 13.07
N VAL A 233 2.37 3.61 12.95
CA VAL A 233 1.95 2.53 13.85
C VAL A 233 1.71 1.28 13.02
N LEU A 234 2.46 0.22 13.28
CA LEU A 234 2.19 -1.14 12.82
C LEU A 234 1.88 -1.96 14.09
N GLU A 235 0.69 -2.54 14.17
CA GLU A 235 0.20 -3.22 15.37
C GLU A 235 -0.55 -4.51 15.02
N ASP A 236 -0.27 -5.62 15.70
CA ASP A 236 -0.96 -6.91 15.50
C ASP A 236 -1.04 -7.36 14.02
N SER A 237 0.05 -7.17 13.25
CA SER A 237 0.03 -7.21 11.78
C SER A 237 1.18 -8.03 11.17
N LEU A 238 1.02 -8.44 9.91
CA LEU A 238 2.08 -9.06 9.11
C LEU A 238 2.47 -8.12 7.96
N VAL A 239 3.76 -7.90 7.76
CA VAL A 239 4.31 -7.15 6.62
C VAL A 239 5.37 -8.01 5.93
N ASP A 240 5.21 -8.35 4.67
CA ASP A 240 6.22 -9.15 3.96
C ASP A 240 7.52 -8.34 3.80
N LYS A 241 7.43 -7.14 3.21
CA LYS A 241 8.61 -6.30 2.95
C LYS A 241 8.36 -4.81 3.17
N VAL A 242 9.28 -4.16 3.87
CA VAL A 242 9.47 -2.70 3.80
C VAL A 242 10.73 -2.45 2.97
N GLU A 243 10.63 -1.76 1.83
CA GLU A 243 11.78 -1.57 0.94
C GLU A 243 12.82 -0.59 1.51
N GLY A 244 12.33 0.47 2.17
CA GLY A 244 13.14 1.49 2.83
C GLY A 244 13.93 2.41 1.88
N PRO A 245 14.16 3.68 2.26
CA PRO A 245 13.52 4.42 3.36
C PRO A 245 12.03 4.70 3.10
N VAL A 246 11.22 4.75 4.16
CA VAL A 246 9.77 5.08 4.05
C VAL A 246 9.54 6.55 3.67
N ALA A 247 10.48 7.44 4.03
CA ALA A 247 10.53 8.82 3.56
C ALA A 247 11.41 8.97 2.31
N ALA A 248 10.92 9.69 1.30
CA ALA A 248 11.64 9.95 0.05
C ALA A 248 12.93 10.75 0.28
N GLU A 249 12.93 11.63 1.28
CA GLU A 249 14.07 12.42 1.77
C GLU A 249 15.08 11.59 2.58
N GLY A 250 14.85 10.28 2.73
CA GLY A 250 15.74 9.35 3.40
C GLY A 250 15.66 9.33 4.93
N SER A 251 15.01 10.33 5.54
CA SER A 251 14.72 10.39 6.99
C SER A 251 13.46 11.21 7.25
N PHE A 252 12.86 11.07 8.43
CA PHE A 252 11.71 11.87 8.85
C PHE A 252 11.82 12.42 10.27
N LEU A 253 11.15 13.55 10.51
CA LEU A 253 11.10 14.25 11.81
C LEU A 253 9.78 13.99 12.52
N LEU A 254 9.77 13.70 13.83
CA LEU A 254 8.49 13.58 14.55
C LEU A 254 7.81 14.93 14.84
N SER A 255 6.48 14.91 14.90
CA SER A 255 5.63 16.06 15.23
C SER A 255 5.41 16.23 16.73
N GLN A 256 5.54 17.46 17.23
CA GLN A 256 5.56 17.83 18.65
C GLN A 256 4.17 18.04 19.30
N ARG A 257 3.10 17.40 18.81
CA ARG A 257 1.72 17.67 19.25
C ARG A 257 1.08 16.52 20.03
N ASP A 258 0.99 16.69 21.34
CA ASP A 258 0.34 15.80 22.31
C ASP A 258 -1.18 15.94 22.28
N VAL A 259 -1.82 15.34 21.26
CA VAL A 259 -3.29 15.27 21.18
C VAL A 259 -3.79 13.83 20.99
N HIS A 260 -2.91 12.86 20.71
CA HIS A 260 -3.27 11.44 20.53
C HIS A 260 -2.31 10.54 21.32
N ARG A 261 -2.77 9.32 21.67
CA ARG A 261 -1.94 8.29 22.34
C ARG A 261 -0.78 7.80 21.48
N TRP A 262 -0.89 7.92 20.17
CA TRP A 262 0.14 7.53 19.20
C TRP A 262 0.90 8.78 18.73
N ASN A 263 2.09 9.00 19.29
CA ASN A 263 3.04 10.05 18.89
C ASN A 263 4.42 9.41 18.75
N GLY A 264 4.84 9.12 17.52
CA GLY A 264 6.12 8.48 17.23
C GLY A 264 6.05 7.24 16.34
N LEU A 265 7.08 6.40 16.40
CA LEU A 265 7.15 5.12 15.69
C LEU A 265 6.77 4.00 16.64
N VAL A 266 5.76 3.21 16.31
CA VAL A 266 5.31 2.06 17.10
C VAL A 266 5.24 0.83 16.20
N LEU A 267 6.04 -0.18 16.50
CA LEU A 267 5.94 -1.53 15.96
C LEU A 267 5.61 -2.43 17.17
N ASN A 268 4.42 -3.02 17.21
CA ASN A 268 3.95 -3.79 18.36
C ASN A 268 3.25 -5.08 17.94
N ASN A 269 3.76 -6.24 18.35
CA ASN A 269 3.24 -7.56 17.94
C ASN A 269 3.14 -7.68 16.39
N VAL A 270 4.25 -7.36 15.69
CA VAL A 270 4.33 -7.36 14.22
C VAL A 270 5.31 -8.41 13.74
N THR A 271 4.93 -9.17 12.71
CA THR A 271 5.88 -9.98 11.93
C THR A 271 6.28 -9.22 10.67
N ILE A 272 7.58 -8.99 10.47
CA ILE A 272 8.13 -8.38 9.26
C ILE A 272 9.16 -9.32 8.64
N HIS A 273 8.97 -9.79 7.39
CA HIS A 273 9.97 -10.70 6.81
C HIS A 273 11.25 -9.97 6.40
N SER A 274 11.15 -8.78 5.80
CA SER A 274 12.31 -7.98 5.38
C SER A 274 12.14 -6.49 5.68
N LEU A 275 13.05 -5.91 6.48
CA LEU A 275 13.30 -4.46 6.54
C LEU A 275 14.50 -4.10 5.67
N GLY A 276 14.29 -3.34 4.59
CA GLY A 276 15.37 -2.84 3.76
C GLY A 276 16.17 -1.68 4.40
N PRO A 277 17.30 -1.28 3.80
CA PRO A 277 18.18 -0.26 4.37
C PRO A 277 17.47 1.08 4.63
N GLY A 278 17.68 1.64 5.82
CA GLY A 278 17.09 2.92 6.22
C GLY A 278 15.56 2.94 6.36
N SER A 279 14.88 1.78 6.40
CA SER A 279 13.41 1.67 6.39
C SER A 279 12.71 2.68 7.31
N PHE A 280 13.03 2.63 8.60
CA PHE A 280 12.54 3.59 9.59
C PHE A 280 13.69 4.46 10.07
N ASN A 281 14.02 5.50 9.29
CA ASN A 281 15.06 6.47 9.64
C ASN A 281 14.45 7.74 10.25
N LEU A 282 14.55 7.84 11.57
CA LEU A 282 13.94 8.88 12.39
C LEU A 282 14.99 9.77 13.03
N THR A 283 14.82 11.08 12.85
CA THR A 283 15.64 12.10 13.51
C THR A 283 14.75 13.03 14.31
N HIS A 284 15.17 13.43 15.51
CA HIS A 284 14.41 14.36 16.35
C HIS A 284 15.31 15.47 16.91
N LYS A 285 14.79 16.70 16.92
CA LYS A 285 15.51 17.88 17.41
C LYS A 285 15.07 18.19 18.84
N ALA A 286 16.06 18.42 19.70
CA ALA A 286 15.89 18.78 21.11
C ALA A 286 14.72 19.72 21.36
N SER A 287 13.77 19.26 22.18
CA SER A 287 12.56 19.99 22.53
C SER A 287 12.68 20.56 23.93
N LYS A 288 12.40 21.86 24.12
CA LYS A 288 12.28 22.49 25.45
C LYS A 288 11.03 22.04 26.24
N ARG A 289 10.36 20.96 25.82
CA ARG A 289 9.16 20.40 26.46
C ARG A 289 9.38 18.93 26.78
N GLU A 290 8.90 18.54 27.95
CA GLU A 290 9.08 17.21 28.55
C GLU A 290 8.45 16.06 27.74
N ASN A 291 7.52 16.38 26.82
CA ASN A 291 6.78 15.45 25.98
C ASN A 291 7.68 14.35 25.37
N THR A 292 7.57 13.13 25.89
CA THR A 292 8.31 11.96 25.41
C THR A 292 7.79 11.57 24.04
N HIS A 293 8.50 11.97 22.99
CA HIS A 293 8.38 11.32 21.70
C HIS A 293 8.98 9.93 21.84
N LYS A 294 8.32 8.89 21.30
CA LYS A 294 8.74 7.51 21.51
C LYS A 294 9.00 6.77 20.20
N VAL A 295 10.03 5.92 20.23
CA VAL A 295 10.19 4.80 19.32
C VAL A 295 9.97 3.53 20.14
N GLU A 296 8.92 2.80 19.86
CA GLU A 296 8.60 1.53 20.53
C GLU A 296 8.62 0.40 19.49
N VAL A 297 9.44 -0.62 19.74
CA VAL A 297 9.54 -1.85 18.95
C VAL A 297 9.41 -3.00 19.93
N LYS A 298 8.23 -3.63 19.97
CA LYS A 298 7.83 -4.54 21.05
C LYS A 298 7.22 -5.82 20.49
N ASP A 299 7.66 -6.94 21.05
CA ASP A 299 7.08 -8.27 20.80
C ASP A 299 7.03 -8.61 19.28
N CYS A 300 7.97 -8.06 18.48
CA CYS A 300 8.02 -8.24 17.03
C CYS A 300 8.93 -9.41 16.61
N LEU A 301 8.63 -10.00 15.46
CA LEU A 301 9.52 -10.91 14.73
C LEU A 301 9.98 -10.24 13.43
N VAL A 302 11.29 -9.99 13.29
CA VAL A 302 11.85 -9.42 12.05
C VAL A 302 12.90 -10.36 11.46
N SER A 303 12.68 -10.88 10.26
CA SER A 303 13.45 -12.02 9.73
C SER A 303 14.70 -11.67 8.92
N GLN A 304 14.78 -10.43 8.42
CA GLN A 304 15.95 -9.82 7.78
C GLN A 304 15.95 -8.33 8.10
N VAL A 305 17.09 -7.79 8.54
CA VAL A 305 17.23 -6.35 8.86
C VAL A 305 18.43 -5.77 8.13
N GLY A 306 18.14 -4.99 7.08
CA GLY A 306 19.13 -4.26 6.31
C GLY A 306 19.75 -3.09 7.08
N ARG A 307 20.89 -2.60 6.60
CA ARG A 307 21.69 -1.54 7.23
C ARG A 307 20.88 -0.29 7.58
N GLY A 308 20.82 0.04 8.87
CA GLY A 308 20.03 1.16 9.42
C GLY A 308 18.52 0.98 9.28
N GLY A 309 18.02 -0.25 9.06
CA GLY A 309 16.60 -0.56 8.90
C GLY A 309 15.71 0.02 10.01
N ILE A 310 16.25 0.11 11.23
CA ILE A 310 15.71 0.96 12.29
C ILE A 310 16.81 1.94 12.72
N THR A 311 16.60 3.23 12.48
CA THR A 311 17.49 4.31 12.89
C THR A 311 16.70 5.34 13.72
N ALA A 312 17.17 5.68 14.91
CA ALA A 312 16.58 6.68 15.78
C ALA A 312 17.67 7.59 16.35
N GLN A 313 17.59 8.90 16.05
CA GLN A 313 18.58 9.89 16.49
C GLN A 313 17.95 11.08 17.21
N GLY A 314 18.59 11.53 18.30
CA GLY A 314 18.28 12.80 18.98
C GLY A 314 17.39 12.68 20.22
N ASP A 315 16.51 13.67 20.44
CA ASP A 315 15.76 13.85 21.69
C ASP A 315 14.48 12.99 21.79
N VAL A 316 14.65 11.69 21.63
CA VAL A 316 13.57 10.69 21.56
C VAL A 316 13.85 9.54 22.52
N ALA A 317 12.82 9.07 23.24
CA ALA A 317 12.94 7.87 24.08
C ALA A 317 12.74 6.62 23.22
N VAL A 318 13.55 5.59 23.43
CA VAL A 318 13.56 4.37 22.62
C VAL A 318 13.35 3.13 23.49
N THR A 319 12.42 2.26 23.10
CA THR A 319 12.19 0.96 23.75
C THR A 319 12.13 -0.13 22.70
N ILE A 320 13.13 -1.00 22.69
CA ILE A 320 13.22 -2.20 21.85
C ILE A 320 13.17 -3.40 22.80
N LYS A 321 12.00 -4.04 22.92
CA LYS A 321 11.76 -5.07 23.95
C LYS A 321 11.10 -6.35 23.41
N ASN A 322 11.53 -7.51 23.92
CA ASN A 322 10.95 -8.83 23.63
C ASN A 322 10.94 -9.22 22.13
N ASN A 323 11.80 -8.64 21.31
CA ASN A 323 11.78 -8.89 19.86
C ASN A 323 12.65 -10.10 19.48
N ILE A 324 12.28 -10.77 18.40
CA ILE A 324 13.13 -11.74 17.70
C ILE A 324 13.63 -11.10 16.40
N PHE A 325 14.90 -10.74 16.33
CA PHE A 325 15.54 -10.31 15.10
C PHE A 325 16.37 -11.45 14.52
N LYS A 326 16.29 -11.67 13.20
CA LYS A 326 17.12 -12.63 12.46
C LYS A 326 17.84 -11.95 11.31
N ASN A 327 19.02 -12.44 10.95
CA ASN A 327 19.82 -12.01 9.80
C ASN A 327 19.98 -10.48 9.74
N LEU A 328 20.78 -9.95 10.68
CA LEU A 328 21.05 -8.51 10.75
C LEU A 328 22.29 -8.20 9.90
N GLU A 329 22.16 -7.25 8.97
CA GLU A 329 23.31 -6.64 8.30
C GLU A 329 24.14 -5.79 9.29
N ASP A 330 25.37 -5.46 8.92
CA ASP A 330 26.25 -4.60 9.72
C ASP A 330 25.66 -3.18 9.87
N GLY A 331 25.49 -2.75 11.12
CA GLY A 331 24.79 -1.52 11.47
C GLY A 331 23.29 -1.54 11.15
N ALA A 332 22.63 -2.69 11.21
CA ALA A 332 21.17 -2.85 11.06
C ALA A 332 20.37 -1.93 12.00
N LEU A 333 20.78 -1.84 13.27
CA LEU A 333 20.18 -0.96 14.27
C LEU A 333 21.12 0.23 14.55
N LYS A 334 20.60 1.45 14.42
CA LYS A 334 21.36 2.70 14.63
C LYS A 334 20.62 3.62 15.60
N ILE A 335 20.95 3.52 16.88
CA ILE A 335 20.24 4.20 17.96
C ILE A 335 21.22 5.15 18.66
N SER A 336 20.99 6.45 18.53
CA SER A 336 21.86 7.51 19.07
C SER A 336 20.98 8.61 19.67
N VAL A 337 20.53 8.39 20.90
CA VAL A 337 19.46 9.18 21.54
C VAL A 337 19.89 9.77 22.87
N SER A 338 19.34 10.94 23.22
CA SER A 338 19.66 11.68 24.45
C SER A 338 18.66 11.49 25.59
N ARG A 339 17.67 10.61 25.41
CA ARG A 339 16.72 10.17 26.44
C ARG A 339 16.87 8.67 26.66
N ASP A 340 16.02 8.11 27.51
CA ASP A 340 15.97 6.70 27.87
C ASP A 340 16.09 5.76 26.66
N LEU A 341 17.01 4.80 26.75
CA LEU A 341 17.14 3.69 25.82
C LEU A 341 16.93 2.38 26.59
N LYS A 342 15.88 1.65 26.25
CA LYS A 342 15.60 0.31 26.81
C LYS A 342 15.76 -0.72 25.70
N PHE A 343 16.77 -1.59 25.79
CA PHE A 343 16.98 -2.72 24.90
C PHE A 343 16.95 -4.01 25.74
N GLN A 344 15.77 -4.62 25.86
CA GLN A 344 15.52 -5.67 26.88
C GLN A 344 14.86 -6.93 26.32
N GLY A 345 15.33 -8.10 26.74
CA GLY A 345 14.66 -9.38 26.43
C GLY A 345 14.66 -9.76 24.96
N ASN A 346 15.53 -9.16 24.14
CA ASN A 346 15.56 -9.42 22.70
C ASN A 346 16.39 -10.65 22.37
N LEU A 347 15.92 -11.43 21.40
CA LEU A 347 16.63 -12.55 20.79
C LEU A 347 17.16 -12.12 19.42
N VAL A 348 18.48 -12.08 19.25
CA VAL A 348 19.14 -11.72 17.99
C VAL A 348 19.81 -12.96 17.42
N GLN A 349 19.39 -13.40 16.23
CA GLN A 349 19.90 -14.58 15.54
C GLN A 349 20.66 -14.18 14.28
N ALA A 350 21.85 -14.74 14.06
CA ALA A 350 22.69 -14.47 12.89
C ALA A 350 22.94 -12.96 12.68
N ALA A 351 23.55 -12.33 13.68
CA ALA A 351 24.16 -11.01 13.54
C ALA A 351 25.58 -11.13 12.96
N GLY A 352 25.92 -10.24 12.03
CA GLY A 352 27.30 -9.93 11.66
C GLY A 352 28.02 -9.14 12.75
N GLU A 353 29.34 -9.02 12.63
CA GLU A 353 30.20 -8.45 13.67
C GLU A 353 29.79 -7.02 14.08
N ALA A 354 29.36 -6.19 13.12
CA ALA A 354 29.01 -4.80 13.36
C ALA A 354 27.50 -4.53 13.40
N SER A 355 26.64 -5.56 13.45
CA SER A 355 25.17 -5.41 13.37
C SER A 355 24.56 -4.46 14.41
N LEU A 356 25.11 -4.44 15.64
CA LEU A 356 24.58 -3.68 16.78
C LEU A 356 25.51 -2.53 17.21
N GLN A 357 26.66 -2.32 16.54
CA GLN A 357 27.62 -1.26 16.88
C GLN A 357 27.04 0.16 16.70
N GLY A 358 25.95 0.28 15.93
CA GLY A 358 25.19 1.52 15.78
C GLY A 358 24.34 1.90 16.98
N ILE A 359 24.21 1.04 17.99
CA ILE A 359 23.53 1.36 19.26
C ILE A 359 24.53 2.03 20.20
N GLN A 360 24.28 3.29 20.53
CA GLN A 360 25.08 4.09 21.45
C GLN A 360 24.35 4.22 22.79
N CYS A 361 25.03 3.86 23.87
CA CYS A 361 24.48 3.92 25.21
C CYS A 361 24.89 5.22 25.93
N GLN A 362 23.98 5.77 26.72
CA GLN A 362 24.16 6.93 27.61
C GLN A 362 23.71 6.59 29.04
N ASN A 363 23.83 7.52 29.99
CA ASN A 363 23.57 7.29 31.42
C ASN A 363 22.19 6.70 31.78
N LEU A 364 21.18 6.85 30.91
CA LEU A 364 19.81 6.33 31.10
C LEU A 364 19.52 5.13 30.17
N THR A 365 20.50 4.23 30.02
CA THR A 365 20.38 3.05 29.16
C THR A 365 20.22 1.76 29.96
N GLU A 366 19.16 1.03 29.68
CA GLU A 366 18.88 -0.30 30.23
C GLU A 366 19.11 -1.35 29.13
N MET A 367 20.16 -2.16 29.29
CA MET A 367 20.48 -3.30 28.43
C MET A 367 20.36 -4.57 29.29
N ASP A 368 19.26 -5.32 29.21
CA ASP A 368 19.06 -6.47 30.10
C ASP A 368 18.45 -7.69 29.40
N THR A 369 18.81 -8.88 29.84
CA THR A 369 18.17 -10.16 29.44
C THR A 369 18.13 -10.44 27.93
N ASN A 370 19.01 -9.81 27.14
CA ASN A 370 19.13 -10.08 25.71
C ASN A 370 19.93 -11.38 25.46
N MET A 371 19.60 -12.09 24.38
CA MET A 371 20.33 -13.27 23.90
C MET A 371 20.77 -13.02 22.47
N ILE A 372 22.08 -12.97 22.24
CA ILE A 372 22.66 -12.61 20.94
C ILE A 372 23.49 -13.78 20.42
N TYR A 373 23.15 -14.25 19.22
CA TYR A 373 23.81 -15.31 18.49
C TYR A 373 24.54 -14.70 17.29
N ILE A 374 25.86 -14.71 17.37
CA ILE A 374 26.75 -14.03 16.41
C ILE A 374 27.34 -15.08 15.48
N THR A 375 27.22 -14.85 14.17
CA THR A 375 27.80 -15.72 13.15
C THR A 375 29.15 -15.15 12.74
N LEU A 376 30.23 -15.82 13.13
CA LEU A 376 31.59 -15.50 12.68
C LEU A 376 31.97 -16.34 11.45
N ASP A 377 32.80 -15.77 10.58
CA ASP A 377 33.48 -16.51 9.52
C ASP A 377 34.62 -17.34 10.13
N LYS A 378 34.73 -18.62 9.76
CA LYS A 378 35.65 -19.60 10.35
C LYS A 378 37.11 -19.13 10.33
N ASN A 379 37.51 -18.43 9.26
CA ASN A 379 38.88 -17.92 9.10
C ASN A 379 39.23 -16.79 10.09
N ARG A 380 38.24 -16.21 10.79
CA ARG A 380 38.44 -15.19 11.84
C ARG A 380 38.34 -15.77 13.25
N THR A 381 37.72 -16.93 13.45
CA THR A 381 37.57 -17.50 14.80
C THR A 381 38.88 -17.96 15.42
N GLU A 382 39.92 -18.26 14.62
CA GLU A 382 41.26 -18.60 15.12
C GLU A 382 42.05 -17.40 15.68
N LEU A 383 41.57 -16.17 15.45
CA LEU A 383 42.25 -14.91 15.82
C LEU A 383 41.50 -14.07 16.87
N LEU A 384 40.23 -14.41 17.15
CA LEU A 384 39.39 -13.70 18.11
C LEU A 384 39.24 -14.55 19.38
N ASP A 385 40.00 -14.17 20.41
CA ASP A 385 39.80 -14.66 21.77
C ASP A 385 38.34 -14.37 22.16
N GLU A 386 37.55 -15.38 22.50
CA GLU A 386 36.07 -15.28 22.64
C GLU A 386 35.63 -14.21 23.66
N LEU A 387 36.54 -13.83 24.56
CA LEU A 387 36.41 -12.81 25.60
C LEU A 387 36.53 -11.35 25.12
N SER A 388 37.01 -11.12 23.89
CA SER A 388 37.32 -9.78 23.37
C SER A 388 36.23 -9.16 22.50
N PHE A 389 35.27 -9.97 22.06
CA PHE A 389 34.24 -9.55 21.11
C PHE A 389 33.11 -8.77 21.79
N ASN A 390 32.64 -7.66 21.21
CA ASN A 390 31.41 -6.98 21.65
C ASN A 390 30.60 -6.49 20.43
N PRO A 391 29.34 -6.94 20.25
CA PRO A 391 28.53 -6.51 19.11
C PRO A 391 28.03 -5.07 19.23
N PHE A 392 28.06 -4.48 20.42
CA PHE A 392 27.58 -3.13 20.70
C PHE A 392 28.70 -2.07 20.60
N SER A 393 28.31 -0.79 20.62
CA SER A 393 29.26 0.30 20.83
C SER A 393 30.00 0.14 22.17
N ALA A 394 31.28 0.51 22.22
CA ALA A 394 32.05 0.60 23.46
C ALA A 394 31.39 1.46 24.55
N SER A 395 30.50 2.39 24.17
CA SER A 395 29.66 3.17 25.10
C SER A 395 28.71 2.33 25.97
N CYS A 396 28.39 1.10 25.56
CA CYS A 396 27.46 0.21 26.24
C CYS A 396 28.10 -0.69 27.31
N GLY A 397 29.43 -0.64 27.47
CA GLY A 397 30.15 -1.55 28.37
C GLY A 397 30.07 -3.02 27.94
N LEU A 398 30.39 -3.92 28.87
CA LEU A 398 30.51 -5.37 28.63
C LEU A 398 29.38 -6.19 29.30
N SER A 399 28.34 -5.55 29.83
CA SER A 399 27.35 -6.17 30.72
C SER A 399 26.31 -7.08 30.04
N GLN A 400 26.55 -7.56 28.81
CA GLN A 400 25.61 -8.42 28.07
C GLN A 400 26.15 -9.83 27.90
N MET A 401 25.31 -10.84 28.15
CA MET A 401 25.60 -12.21 27.73
C MET A 401 25.32 -12.36 26.24
N PHE A 402 26.37 -12.58 25.45
CA PHE A 402 26.28 -13.02 24.06
C PHE A 402 26.84 -14.43 23.94
N LYS A 403 26.31 -15.21 22.99
CA LYS A 403 26.83 -16.51 22.64
C LYS A 403 27.36 -16.45 21.22
N VAL A 404 28.68 -16.51 21.08
CA VAL A 404 29.30 -16.75 19.78
C VAL A 404 28.87 -18.15 19.32
N VAL A 405 28.39 -18.26 18.08
CA VAL A 405 28.09 -19.55 17.48
C VAL A 405 28.81 -19.59 16.14
N ASN A 406 29.84 -20.43 16.07
CA ASN A 406 30.38 -20.87 14.79
C ASN A 406 29.26 -21.57 14.03
N VAL A 407 28.68 -20.86 13.06
CA VAL A 407 27.88 -21.48 12.04
C VAL A 407 28.86 -21.96 10.99
N ASP A 408 28.80 -23.25 10.68
CA ASP A 408 29.29 -23.76 9.41
C ASP A 408 28.46 -23.10 8.31
N VAL A 409 28.84 -21.89 7.91
CA VAL A 409 28.41 -21.29 6.66
C VAL A 409 29.12 -22.12 5.60
N PRO A 410 28.43 -23.04 4.88
CA PRO A 410 29.03 -23.55 3.67
C PRO A 410 29.30 -22.32 2.80
N LEU A 411 30.53 -22.15 2.33
CA LEU A 411 30.77 -21.19 1.25
C LEU A 411 29.93 -21.66 0.07
N THR A 412 28.72 -21.10 -0.05
CA THR A 412 28.02 -20.98 -1.32
C THR A 412 28.76 -19.95 -2.14
N THR A 413 30.00 -20.31 -2.51
CA THR A 413 30.39 -20.20 -3.90
C THR A 413 29.19 -20.70 -4.68
N ILE A 414 28.57 -19.80 -5.44
CA ILE A 414 27.51 -20.21 -6.36
C ILE A 414 28.23 -20.97 -7.45
N VAL A 415 28.50 -22.26 -7.18
CA VAL A 415 28.81 -23.25 -8.19
C VAL A 415 27.52 -23.36 -8.99
N PHE A 416 27.37 -22.44 -9.95
CA PHE A 416 26.35 -22.51 -10.97
C PHE A 416 26.58 -23.85 -11.67
N SER A 417 25.82 -24.85 -11.23
CA SER A 417 25.83 -26.19 -11.82
C SER A 417 25.77 -26.05 -13.34
N HIS A 418 26.50 -26.86 -14.10
CA HIS A 418 26.41 -26.79 -15.56
C HIS A 418 24.95 -26.86 -16.06
N SER A 419 24.07 -27.56 -15.33
CA SER A 419 22.61 -27.55 -15.53
C SER A 419 21.94 -26.17 -15.53
N THR A 420 22.32 -25.22 -14.67
CA THR A 420 21.72 -23.87 -14.68
C THR A 420 22.22 -23.01 -15.84
N TRP A 421 23.50 -23.14 -16.22
CA TRP A 421 24.02 -22.51 -17.45
C TRP A 421 23.39 -23.10 -18.71
N VAL A 422 23.24 -24.43 -18.77
CA VAL A 422 22.54 -25.12 -19.88
C VAL A 422 21.08 -24.68 -19.96
N LEU A 423 20.36 -24.59 -18.84
CA LEU A 423 18.99 -24.06 -18.81
C LEU A 423 18.91 -22.62 -19.31
N LEU A 424 19.81 -21.74 -18.87
CA LEU A 424 19.83 -20.34 -19.31
C LEU A 424 20.18 -20.19 -20.79
N ALA A 425 21.12 -21.01 -21.30
CA ALA A 425 21.48 -21.06 -22.72
C ALA A 425 20.34 -21.63 -23.60
N ILE A 426 19.64 -22.67 -23.14
CA ILE A 426 18.44 -23.20 -23.80
C ILE A 426 17.34 -22.12 -23.83
N LEU A 427 17.12 -21.41 -22.72
CA LEU A 427 16.10 -20.35 -22.66
C LEU A 427 16.45 -19.20 -23.61
N LEU A 428 17.73 -18.81 -23.68
CA LEU A 428 18.23 -17.80 -24.63
C LEU A 428 18.06 -18.26 -26.08
N LEU A 429 18.40 -19.52 -26.40
CA LEU A 429 18.18 -20.11 -27.72
C LEU A 429 16.70 -20.15 -28.11
N LEU A 430 15.80 -20.45 -27.17
CA LEU A 430 14.35 -20.43 -27.39
C LEU A 430 13.83 -19.00 -27.63
N VAL A 431 14.33 -18.00 -26.91
CA VAL A 431 14.00 -16.58 -27.13
C VAL A 431 14.51 -16.10 -28.49
N LEU A 432 15.74 -16.47 -28.87
CA LEU A 432 16.31 -16.15 -30.19
C LEU A 432 15.58 -16.87 -31.33
N ALA A 433 15.19 -18.13 -31.14
CA ALA A 433 14.39 -18.88 -32.12
C ALA A 433 12.99 -18.28 -32.28
N ALA A 434 12.30 -17.95 -31.17
CA ALA A 434 11.00 -17.29 -31.20
C ALA A 434 11.08 -15.89 -31.85
N GLY A 435 12.11 -15.11 -31.51
CA GLY A 435 12.39 -13.82 -32.13
C GLY A 435 12.68 -13.93 -33.63
N GLY A 436 13.47 -14.95 -34.04
CA GLY A 436 13.74 -15.25 -35.44
C GLY A 436 12.50 -15.69 -36.22
N ILE A 437 11.63 -16.52 -35.63
CA ILE A 437 10.34 -16.91 -36.22
C ILE A 437 9.43 -15.69 -36.38
N LEU A 438 9.31 -14.84 -35.35
CA LEU A 438 8.52 -13.59 -35.41
C LEU A 438 9.08 -12.61 -36.45
N TYR A 439 10.41 -12.48 -36.56
CA TYR A 439 11.06 -11.64 -37.56
C TYR A 439 10.77 -12.15 -38.98
N ARG A 440 10.95 -13.45 -39.22
CA ARG A 440 10.73 -14.09 -40.53
C ARG A 440 9.25 -14.08 -40.93
N TRP A 441 8.33 -14.21 -39.98
CA TRP A 441 6.89 -14.00 -40.19
C TRP A 441 6.58 -12.56 -40.58
N ARG A 442 7.22 -11.58 -39.92
CA ARG A 442 7.07 -10.15 -40.25
C ARG A 442 7.64 -9.80 -41.63
N GLU A 443 8.73 -10.42 -42.08
CA GLU A 443 9.23 -10.27 -43.46
C GLU A 443 8.32 -10.93 -44.49
N ASN A 444 7.87 -12.16 -44.25
CA ASN A 444 6.95 -12.84 -45.18
C ASN A 444 5.65 -12.05 -45.36
N ASN A 445 5.10 -11.43 -44.30
CA ASN A 445 3.94 -10.55 -44.41
C ASN A 445 4.23 -9.25 -45.19
N LYS A 446 5.45 -8.70 -45.11
CA LYS A 446 5.86 -7.57 -45.97
C LYS A 446 5.93 -7.97 -47.45
N LEU A 447 6.49 -9.15 -47.74
CA LEU A 447 6.60 -9.67 -49.10
C LEU A 447 5.24 -10.04 -49.69
N GLN A 448 4.31 -10.61 -48.90
CA GLN A 448 2.94 -10.82 -49.34
C GLN A 448 2.23 -9.49 -49.66
N ASN A 449 2.35 -8.47 -48.80
CA ASN A 449 1.78 -7.15 -49.08
C ASN A 449 2.41 -6.47 -50.32
N GLN A 450 3.70 -6.65 -50.59
CA GLN A 450 4.31 -6.20 -51.85
C GLN A 450 3.82 -7.01 -53.06
N SER A 451 3.59 -8.31 -52.93
CA SER A 451 3.03 -9.13 -54.02
C SER A 451 1.59 -8.75 -54.36
N GLN A 452 0.74 -8.45 -53.37
CA GLN A 452 -0.62 -7.97 -53.61
C GLN A 452 -0.66 -6.57 -54.23
N ASN A 453 0.21 -5.65 -53.78
CA ASN A 453 0.32 -4.32 -54.40
C ASN A 453 0.86 -4.39 -55.85
N ASN A 454 1.78 -5.31 -56.15
CA ASN A 454 2.28 -5.49 -57.51
C ASN A 454 1.28 -6.24 -58.42
N PHE A 455 0.43 -7.13 -57.88
CA PHE A 455 -0.63 -7.78 -58.67
C PHE A 455 -1.76 -6.81 -59.05
N HIS A 456 -2.02 -5.78 -58.22
CA HIS A 456 -2.90 -4.67 -58.60
C HIS A 456 -2.23 -3.61 -59.50
N SER A 457 -0.89 -3.61 -59.64
CA SER A 457 -0.17 -2.63 -60.48
C SER A 457 0.10 -3.09 -61.92
N TYR A 458 -0.18 -4.35 -62.28
CA TYR A 458 0.07 -4.90 -63.63
C TYR A 458 -1.17 -5.12 -64.50
N ASN A 459 -2.37 -4.82 -63.99
CA ASN A 459 -3.62 -4.75 -64.75
C ASN A 459 -4.32 -3.40 -64.49
N GLY A 460 -3.71 -2.29 -64.93
CA GLY A 460 -4.23 -0.96 -64.63
C GLY A 460 -3.53 0.25 -65.25
N VAL A 461 -2.73 0.09 -66.31
CA VAL A 461 -2.05 1.22 -66.98
C VAL A 461 -2.39 1.25 -68.48
N SER A 462 -3.62 1.63 -68.81
CA SER A 462 -4.00 1.99 -70.19
C SER A 462 -5.28 2.84 -70.34
N SER A 463 -5.60 3.79 -69.45
CA SER A 463 -6.66 4.81 -69.72
C SER A 463 -6.81 5.94 -68.66
N SER A 464 -5.77 6.69 -68.29
CA SER A 464 -5.97 7.89 -67.43
C SER A 464 -4.90 9.01 -67.53
N ALA A 465 -4.01 8.99 -68.53
CA ALA A 465 -3.02 10.05 -68.75
C ALA A 465 -3.50 11.16 -69.72
N GLN A 466 -4.82 11.31 -69.91
CA GLN A 466 -5.40 12.18 -70.94
C GLN A 466 -6.55 13.06 -70.41
N TYR A 467 -6.72 13.18 -69.08
CA TYR A 467 -7.86 13.88 -68.48
C TYR A 467 -7.51 14.83 -67.31
N GLN A 468 -6.25 15.28 -67.20
CA GLN A 468 -5.84 16.32 -66.25
C GLN A 468 -5.15 17.55 -66.90
N ALA A 469 -5.51 17.84 -68.16
CA ALA A 469 -5.21 19.12 -68.82
C ALA A 469 -6.45 20.02 -69.02
N ASN A 470 -7.68 19.51 -68.78
CA ASN A 470 -8.94 20.19 -69.09
C ASN A 470 -9.85 20.47 -67.85
N GLN A 471 -9.28 20.66 -66.66
CA GLN A 471 -10.05 21.02 -65.45
C GLN A 471 -9.55 22.28 -64.71
N GLN A 472 -8.79 23.15 -65.37
CA GLN A 472 -8.58 24.53 -64.93
C GLN A 472 -9.41 25.57 -65.71
N GLU A 473 -10.26 25.13 -66.65
CA GLU A 473 -11.08 26.01 -67.50
C GLU A 473 -12.60 25.80 -67.34
N VAL A 474 -13.04 25.24 -66.21
CA VAL A 474 -14.47 25.15 -65.82
C VAL A 474 -14.65 25.50 -64.33
N ASN A 475 -14.17 26.69 -63.94
CA ASN A 475 -14.52 27.34 -62.67
C ASN A 475 -14.69 28.87 -62.81
N MET A 476 -14.99 29.30 -64.03
CA MET A 476 -15.70 30.54 -64.31
C MET A 476 -16.98 30.15 -65.07
N VAL A 477 -18.07 30.88 -64.87
CA VAL A 477 -19.45 30.53 -65.31
C VAL A 477 -20.14 29.41 -64.49
N GLN A 478 -20.31 29.62 -63.18
CA GLN A 478 -21.58 29.31 -62.47
C GLN A 478 -21.64 29.91 -61.04
N SER A 479 -21.46 31.23 -60.93
CA SER A 479 -21.77 32.00 -59.72
C SER A 479 -22.62 33.22 -60.07
N ASN A 480 -23.77 32.98 -60.70
CA ASN A 480 -24.80 33.98 -60.97
C ASN A 480 -26.17 33.30 -61.02
N VAL A 481 -27.21 34.02 -60.58
CA VAL A 481 -28.64 33.61 -60.58
C VAL A 481 -29.02 32.51 -59.57
N SER A 482 -29.05 32.85 -58.28
CA SER A 482 -30.23 32.63 -57.43
C SER A 482 -30.08 33.36 -56.08
N ASN A 483 -30.50 34.63 -56.04
CA ASN A 483 -31.13 35.31 -54.90
C ASN A 483 -31.27 36.81 -55.24
N ARG A 484 -32.47 37.20 -55.66
CA ARG A 484 -32.93 38.59 -55.79
C ARG A 484 -34.37 38.66 -55.29
N ALA A 485 -34.74 39.83 -54.76
CA ALA A 485 -35.98 40.14 -54.04
C ALA A 485 -36.01 39.51 -52.61
N CYS A 486 -36.33 40.26 -51.55
CA CYS A 486 -36.85 41.63 -51.44
C CYS A 486 -36.01 42.50 -50.48
N ASP A 487 -35.88 43.79 -50.79
CA ASP A 487 -35.48 44.83 -49.83
C ASP A 487 -36.29 46.11 -50.11
N ARG A 488 -37.03 46.59 -49.08
CA ARG A 488 -37.70 47.92 -48.91
C ARG A 488 -38.71 48.35 -50.01
N THR A 489 -39.71 49.22 -49.75
CA THR A 489 -39.75 50.43 -48.91
C THR A 489 -41.16 50.77 -48.36
N THR A 490 -41.17 51.56 -47.27
CA THR A 490 -42.16 52.61 -46.88
C THR A 490 -43.66 52.28 -46.75
N LEU A 491 -44.14 52.30 -45.51
CA LEU A 491 -44.93 53.43 -44.97
C LEU A 491 -44.67 53.56 -43.45
#